data_AF-A0A7C8EEB2-F1
#
_entry.id   AF-A0A7C8EEB2-F1
#
_cell.length_a   1.000
_cell.length_b   1.000
_cell.length_c   1.000
_cell.angle_alpha   90.00
_cell.angle_beta   90.00
_cell.angle_gamma   90.00
#
_symmetry.space_group_name_H-M   'P 1'
#
loop_
_entity.id
_entity.type
_entity.pdbx_description
1 polymer ?
#
loop_
_entity_poly.entity_id
_entity_poly.type
_entity_poly.pdbx_seq_one_letter_code
_entity_poly.pdbx_strand_id
1 'polypeptide(L)'
;MLISLIGMSGSGKSYWSEKLAWHGFRRFCLDALITQKLSDKLRREDLSPLSLGEWMGFPFQDGYQEREGLYLSLEKQLMAEILDWIDENACAGSEANVVLDTTGSVIYTGENLLERLRSLTTIVYFAVPSVIREAMLRQYLSNPRPVLWRGIFNIEPGESVEEALFRSYNALLDLREVVYRELADVEIDYFTRNNPDFKICDFLEIAAKPEKRYRCVST
;
A
#
# COMPACT_ATOMS: atom_id res chain seq x y z
N MET A 1 4.46 -10.14 -17.04
CA MET A 1 4.51 -8.72 -16.61
C MET A 1 4.34 -8.66 -15.10
N LEU A 2 5.21 -7.94 -14.39
CA LEU A 2 5.23 -7.88 -12.93
C LEU A 2 4.94 -6.43 -12.51
N ILE A 3 3.87 -6.21 -11.76
CA ILE A 3 3.37 -4.87 -11.42
C ILE A 3 3.25 -4.75 -9.90
N SER A 4 3.62 -3.61 -9.33
CA SER A 4 3.32 -3.26 -7.95
C SER A 4 2.57 -1.94 -7.90
N LEU A 5 1.44 -1.93 -7.19
CA LEU A 5 0.62 -0.73 -7.03
C LEU A 5 0.96 -0.09 -5.69
N ILE A 6 1.38 1.18 -5.71
CA ILE A 6 1.68 1.96 -4.50
C ILE A 6 0.81 3.22 -4.42
N GLY A 7 0.68 3.76 -3.22
CA GLY A 7 -0.06 4.99 -2.96
C GLY A 7 -0.92 4.93 -1.71
N MET A 8 -1.58 6.04 -1.41
CA MET A 8 -2.36 6.20 -0.19
C MET A 8 -3.49 5.17 -0.02
N SER A 9 -3.91 4.94 1.22
CA SER A 9 -5.14 4.19 1.47
C SER A 9 -6.32 4.87 0.76
N GLY A 10 -7.18 4.07 0.12
CA GLY A 10 -8.29 4.59 -0.69
C GLY A 10 -7.91 5.15 -2.06
N SER A 11 -6.65 5.09 -2.50
CA SER A 11 -6.26 5.60 -3.83
C SER A 11 -6.78 4.77 -5.02
N GLY A 12 -7.33 3.58 -4.77
CA GLY A 12 -7.88 2.67 -5.78
C GLY A 12 -7.01 1.46 -6.13
N LYS A 13 -5.92 1.18 -5.37
CA LYS A 13 -5.00 0.05 -5.63
C LYS A 13 -5.72 -1.30 -5.65
N SER A 14 -6.56 -1.57 -4.65
CA SER A 14 -7.31 -2.83 -4.59
C SER A 14 -8.28 -3.00 -5.76
N TYR A 15 -8.95 -1.92 -6.18
CA TYR A 15 -9.82 -1.93 -7.36
C TYR A 15 -9.06 -2.29 -8.64
N TRP A 16 -7.90 -1.67 -8.89
CA TRP A 16 -7.12 -1.95 -10.10
C TRP A 16 -6.39 -3.29 -10.06
N SER A 17 -5.88 -3.70 -8.90
CA SER A 17 -5.28 -5.04 -8.77
C SER A 17 -6.32 -6.14 -8.94
N GLU A 18 -7.56 -5.95 -8.49
CA GLU A 18 -8.67 -6.85 -8.80
C GLU A 18 -8.92 -6.87 -10.29
N LYS A 19 -9.11 -5.73 -10.96
CA LYS A 19 -9.29 -5.68 -12.42
C LYS A 19 -8.18 -6.42 -13.19
N LEU A 20 -6.92 -6.26 -12.78
CA LEU A 20 -5.80 -7.00 -13.34
C LEU A 20 -5.94 -8.51 -13.11
N ALA A 21 -6.41 -8.92 -11.93
CA ALA A 21 -6.68 -10.32 -11.62
C ALA A 21 -7.77 -10.92 -12.52
N TRP A 22 -8.86 -10.18 -12.75
CA TRP A 22 -9.89 -10.55 -13.73
C TRP A 22 -9.33 -10.68 -15.16
N HIS A 23 -8.22 -10.00 -15.46
CA HIS A 23 -7.49 -10.07 -16.72
C HIS A 23 -6.35 -11.10 -16.71
N GLY A 24 -6.37 -12.05 -15.77
CA GLY A 24 -5.43 -13.18 -15.73
C GLY A 24 -4.14 -12.93 -14.96
N PHE A 25 -4.00 -11.78 -14.26
CA PHE A 25 -2.87 -11.59 -13.35
C PHE A 25 -3.06 -12.39 -12.07
N ARG A 26 -1.98 -12.99 -11.57
CA ARG A 26 -1.93 -13.46 -10.19
C ARG A 26 -1.85 -12.25 -9.26
N ARG A 27 -2.85 -12.08 -8.40
CA ARG A 27 -2.91 -10.99 -7.43
C ARG A 27 -2.39 -11.42 -6.07
N PHE A 28 -1.47 -10.64 -5.52
CA PHE A 28 -1.11 -10.67 -4.10
C PHE A 28 -1.59 -9.38 -3.44
N CYS A 29 -2.45 -9.49 -2.42
CA CYS A 29 -2.94 -8.33 -1.66
C CYS A 29 -2.40 -8.37 -0.25
N LEU A 30 -1.50 -7.44 0.08
CA LEU A 30 -0.81 -7.45 1.38
C LEU A 30 -1.78 -7.26 2.55
N ASP A 31 -2.75 -6.36 2.45
CA ASP A 31 -3.74 -6.16 3.52
C ASP A 31 -4.55 -7.44 3.78
N ALA A 32 -4.92 -8.19 2.73
CA ALA A 32 -5.63 -9.45 2.88
C ALA A 32 -4.75 -10.54 3.51
N LEU A 33 -3.48 -10.63 3.12
CA LEU A 33 -2.52 -11.59 3.66
C LEU A 33 -2.16 -11.28 5.13
N ILE A 34 -2.00 -10.00 5.48
CA ILE A 34 -1.80 -9.55 6.87
C ILE A 34 -3.04 -9.88 7.70
N THR A 35 -4.24 -9.59 7.18
CA THR A 35 -5.51 -9.96 7.83
C THR A 35 -5.55 -11.47 8.12
N GLN A 36 -5.14 -12.30 7.16
CA GLN A 36 -5.09 -13.74 7.34
C GLN A 36 -4.09 -14.16 8.43
N LYS A 37 -2.88 -13.59 8.44
CA LYS A 37 -1.85 -13.86 9.47
C LYS A 37 -2.28 -13.40 10.86
N LEU A 38 -3.13 -12.39 10.94
CA LEU A 38 -3.66 -11.85 12.20
C LEU A 38 -5.01 -12.45 12.60
N SER A 39 -5.58 -13.39 11.85
CA SER A 39 -6.95 -13.88 12.06
C SER A 39 -7.25 -14.32 13.50
N ASP A 40 -6.31 -14.95 14.20
CA ASP A 40 -6.47 -15.34 15.62
C ASP A 40 -6.54 -14.15 16.58
N LYS A 41 -5.97 -13.01 16.21
CA LYS A 41 -5.98 -11.74 16.97
C LYS A 41 -7.13 -10.82 16.57
N LEU A 42 -7.81 -11.10 15.46
CA LEU A 42 -8.93 -10.30 14.92
C LEU A 42 -10.28 -10.73 15.53
N ARG A 43 -10.32 -10.86 16.85
CA ARG A 43 -11.52 -11.20 17.62
C ARG A 43 -11.64 -10.28 18.82
N ARG A 44 -12.85 -9.83 19.09
CA ARG A 44 -13.19 -9.13 20.33
C ARG A 44 -13.29 -10.12 21.50
N GLU A 45 -13.40 -9.61 22.72
CA GLU A 45 -13.58 -10.43 23.93
C GLU A 45 -14.84 -11.32 23.86
N ASP A 46 -15.88 -10.85 23.17
CA ASP A 46 -17.12 -11.58 22.90
C ASP A 46 -17.02 -12.56 21.70
N LEU A 47 -15.81 -12.78 21.18
CA LEU A 47 -15.48 -13.60 20.01
C LEU A 47 -16.04 -13.08 18.67
N SER A 48 -16.66 -11.91 18.64
CA SER A 48 -17.10 -11.28 17.39
C SER A 48 -15.90 -10.86 16.53
N PRO A 49 -16.02 -10.89 15.18
CA PRO A 49 -14.92 -10.56 14.30
C PRO A 49 -14.57 -9.07 14.41
N LEU A 50 -13.26 -8.80 14.44
CA LEU A 50 -12.70 -7.46 14.45
C LEU A 50 -12.08 -7.17 13.07
N SER A 51 -12.37 -6.04 12.46
CA SER A 51 -11.65 -5.65 11.25
C SER A 51 -10.18 -5.33 11.56
N LEU A 52 -9.31 -5.45 10.56
CA LEU A 52 -7.89 -5.10 10.72
C LEU A 52 -7.68 -3.66 11.19
N GLY A 53 -8.53 -2.74 10.73
CA GLY A 53 -8.54 -1.35 11.18
C GLY A 53 -8.89 -1.23 12.66
N GLU A 54 -10.03 -1.80 13.06
CA GLU A 54 -10.44 -1.76 14.47
C GLU A 54 -9.42 -2.40 15.41
N TRP A 55 -8.77 -3.50 14.98
CA TRP A 55 -7.67 -4.11 15.71
C TRP A 55 -6.49 -3.15 15.86
N MET A 56 -6.07 -2.49 14.77
CA MET A 56 -4.96 -1.52 14.80
C MET A 56 -5.21 -0.40 15.82
N GLY A 57 -6.41 0.19 15.76
CA GLY A 57 -6.79 1.34 16.57
C GLY A 57 -6.07 2.64 16.19
N PHE A 58 -6.14 3.63 17.08
CA PHE A 58 -5.64 4.99 16.85
C PHE A 58 -4.33 5.25 17.60
N PRO A 59 -3.51 6.23 17.17
CA PRO A 59 -2.16 6.44 17.70
C PRO A 59 -2.11 6.88 19.16
N PHE A 60 -3.22 7.42 19.67
CA PHE A 60 -3.41 7.84 21.07
C PHE A 60 -4.03 6.74 21.95
N GLN A 61 -4.31 5.55 21.40
CA GLN A 61 -4.85 4.43 22.16
C GLN A 61 -3.74 3.51 22.67
N ASP A 62 -3.94 2.93 23.84
CA ASP A 62 -3.01 1.99 24.45
C ASP A 62 -2.73 0.78 23.55
N GLY A 63 -1.47 0.36 23.52
CA GLY A 63 -0.98 -0.74 22.70
C GLY A 63 -0.91 -0.46 21.20
N TYR A 64 -1.21 0.76 20.73
CA TYR A 64 -1.12 1.10 19.30
C TYR A 64 0.28 0.82 18.74
N GLN A 65 1.33 1.27 19.44
CA GLN A 65 2.72 1.10 18.99
C GLN A 65 3.11 -0.37 18.82
N GLU A 66 2.64 -1.25 19.71
CA GLU A 66 2.88 -2.70 19.61
C GLU A 66 2.15 -3.30 18.40
N ARG A 67 0.90 -2.90 18.17
CA ARG A 67 0.09 -3.37 17.03
C ARG A 67 0.63 -2.86 15.69
N GLU A 68 1.06 -1.59 15.63
CA GLU A 68 1.75 -1.01 14.48
C GLU A 68 3.06 -1.77 14.21
N GLY A 69 3.86 -2.02 15.24
CA GLY A 69 5.11 -2.79 15.12
C GLY A 69 4.87 -4.20 14.58
N LEU A 70 3.87 -4.91 15.11
CA LEU A 70 3.50 -6.24 14.64
C LEU A 70 3.02 -6.21 13.18
N TYR A 71 2.14 -5.29 12.82
CA TYR A 71 1.68 -5.15 11.43
C TYR A 71 2.85 -4.91 10.47
N LEU A 72 3.74 -3.98 10.79
CA LEU A 72 4.90 -3.66 9.95
C LEU A 72 5.87 -4.84 9.83
N SER A 73 6.03 -5.64 10.89
CA SER A 73 6.85 -6.84 10.83
C SER A 73 6.25 -7.90 9.89
N LEU A 74 4.93 -8.10 9.94
CA LEU A 74 4.22 -9.01 9.05
C LEU A 74 4.24 -8.51 7.61
N GLU A 75 4.05 -7.21 7.39
CA GLU A 75 4.17 -6.60 6.08
C GLU A 75 5.54 -6.86 5.46
N LYS A 76 6.62 -6.61 6.22
CA LYS A 76 8.00 -6.88 5.77
C LYS A 76 8.23 -8.35 5.43
N GLN A 77 7.77 -9.25 6.29
CA GLN A 77 7.91 -10.69 6.08
C GLN A 77 7.18 -11.13 4.81
N LEU A 78 5.89 -10.76 4.66
CA LEU A 78 5.09 -11.13 3.50
C LEU A 78 5.65 -10.53 2.21
N MET A 79 6.13 -9.28 2.25
CA MET A 79 6.81 -8.66 1.13
C MET A 79 8.05 -9.46 0.71
N ALA A 80 8.89 -9.88 1.65
CA ALA A 80 10.06 -10.72 1.37
C ALA A 80 9.63 -12.05 0.72
N GLU A 81 8.68 -12.76 1.33
CA GLU A 81 8.16 -14.04 0.83
C GLU A 81 7.61 -13.93 -0.62
N ILE A 82 6.86 -12.87 -0.92
CA ILE A 82 6.31 -12.64 -2.26
C ILE A 82 7.41 -12.30 -3.26
N LEU A 83 8.37 -11.47 -2.88
CA LEU A 83 9.48 -11.10 -3.78
C LEU A 83 10.39 -12.29 -4.07
N ASP A 84 10.63 -13.17 -3.09
CA ASP A 84 11.33 -14.44 -3.28
C ASP A 84 10.57 -15.32 -4.28
N TRP A 85 9.25 -15.47 -4.08
CA TRP A 85 8.39 -16.22 -5.00
C TRP A 85 8.43 -15.65 -6.43
N ILE A 86 8.35 -14.32 -6.58
CA ILE A 86 8.41 -13.65 -7.90
C ILE A 86 9.75 -13.93 -8.57
N ASP A 87 10.86 -13.78 -7.85
CA ASP A 87 12.20 -13.96 -8.39
C ASP A 87 12.43 -15.41 -8.86
N GLU A 88 12.04 -16.39 -8.04
CA GLU A 88 12.11 -17.82 -8.39
C GLU A 88 11.28 -18.16 -9.64
N ASN A 89 10.05 -17.65 -9.73
CA ASN A 89 9.15 -17.94 -10.86
C ASN A 89 9.58 -17.22 -12.14
N ALA A 90 10.13 -16.00 -12.03
CA ALA A 90 10.73 -15.29 -13.14
C ALA A 90 11.97 -16.01 -13.67
N CYS A 91 12.84 -16.50 -12.78
CA CYS A 91 14.03 -17.28 -13.14
C CYS A 91 13.69 -18.63 -13.77
N ALA A 92 12.58 -19.26 -13.38
CA ALA A 92 12.11 -20.52 -13.95
C ALA A 92 11.53 -20.37 -15.38
N GLY A 93 11.51 -19.17 -15.96
CA GLY A 93 10.97 -18.92 -17.30
C GLY A 93 9.45 -19.00 -17.38
N SER A 94 8.75 -18.95 -16.24
CA SER A 94 7.29 -18.89 -16.22
C SER A 94 6.82 -17.50 -16.61
N GLU A 95 5.99 -17.38 -17.66
CA GLU A 95 5.33 -16.13 -18.07
C GLU A 95 4.21 -15.71 -17.10
N ALA A 96 4.49 -15.65 -15.80
CA ALA A 96 3.49 -15.25 -14.82
C ALA A 96 3.27 -13.73 -14.90
N ASN A 97 2.03 -13.33 -15.21
CA ASN A 97 1.56 -11.97 -14.97
C ASN A 97 1.21 -11.84 -13.49
N VAL A 98 1.86 -10.92 -12.77
CA VAL A 98 1.69 -10.74 -11.33
C VAL A 98 1.37 -9.29 -11.02
N VAL A 99 0.40 -9.07 -10.14
CA VAL A 99 0.12 -7.77 -9.54
C VAL A 99 0.22 -7.86 -8.03
N LEU A 100 1.05 -7.00 -7.46
CA LEU A 100 1.18 -6.80 -6.02
C LEU A 100 0.41 -5.54 -5.61
N ASP A 101 -0.70 -5.74 -4.90
CA ASP A 101 -1.47 -4.70 -4.23
C ASP A 101 -0.85 -4.44 -2.86
N THR A 102 0.00 -3.41 -2.80
CA THR A 102 0.75 -3.09 -1.57
C THR A 102 -0.14 -2.35 -0.58
N THR A 103 0.26 -2.32 0.69
CA THR A 103 -0.39 -1.44 1.67
C THR A 103 0.03 0.02 1.41
N GLY A 104 -0.61 0.96 2.13
CA GLY A 104 -0.16 2.35 2.21
C GLY A 104 1.06 2.57 3.11
N SER A 105 1.61 1.54 3.73
CA SER A 105 2.83 1.58 4.54
C SER A 105 4.02 0.91 3.87
N VAL A 106 3.91 0.46 2.61
CA VAL A 106 4.99 -0.29 1.93
C VAL A 106 6.35 0.43 1.96
N ILE A 107 6.37 1.77 1.96
CA ILE A 107 7.58 2.60 2.07
C ILE A 107 8.36 2.40 3.38
N TYR A 108 7.76 1.72 4.35
CA TYR A 108 8.31 1.47 5.68
C TYR A 108 8.95 0.09 5.83
N THR A 109 8.91 -0.71 4.76
CA THR A 109 9.46 -2.07 4.72
C THR A 109 10.99 -2.11 4.77
N GLY A 110 11.64 -1.03 4.35
CA GLY A 110 13.09 -0.86 4.40
C GLY A 110 13.75 -0.90 3.03
N GLU A 111 14.90 -0.24 2.88
CA GLU A 111 15.55 0.03 1.59
C GLU A 111 15.80 -1.24 0.78
N ASN A 112 16.36 -2.30 1.39
CA ASN A 112 16.59 -3.58 0.69
C ASN A 112 15.33 -4.15 0.02
N LEU A 113 14.19 -4.14 0.71
CA LEU A 113 12.94 -4.66 0.13
C LEU A 113 12.38 -3.73 -0.94
N LEU A 114 12.51 -2.42 -0.77
CA LEU A 114 12.09 -1.43 -1.77
C LEU A 114 12.95 -1.48 -3.04
N GLU A 115 14.26 -1.70 -2.90
CA GLU A 115 15.16 -1.91 -4.03
C GLU A 115 14.82 -3.18 -4.78
N ARG A 116 14.58 -4.29 -4.07
CA ARG A 116 14.11 -5.55 -4.68
C ARG A 116 12.78 -5.37 -5.40
N LEU A 117 11.82 -4.68 -4.78
CA LEU A 117 10.54 -4.34 -5.39
C LEU A 117 10.76 -3.57 -6.69
N ARG A 118 11.61 -2.53 -6.66
CA ARG A 118 11.94 -1.72 -7.83
C ARG A 118 12.69 -2.51 -8.89
N SER A 119 13.53 -3.48 -8.55
CA SER A 119 14.23 -4.30 -9.56
C SER A 119 13.33 -5.35 -10.20
N LEU A 120 12.37 -5.89 -9.45
CA LEU A 120 11.55 -7.04 -9.86
C LEU A 120 10.21 -6.67 -10.48
N THR A 121 9.70 -5.45 -10.27
CA THR A 121 8.38 -5.06 -10.77
C THR A 121 8.40 -3.66 -11.38
N THR A 122 7.43 -3.37 -12.25
CA THR A 122 7.06 -1.99 -12.56
C THR A 122 6.19 -1.44 -11.43
N ILE A 123 6.68 -0.42 -10.75
CA ILE A 123 6.00 0.26 -9.65
C ILE A 123 5.12 1.36 -10.24
N VAL A 124 3.81 1.19 -10.11
CA VAL A 124 2.78 2.13 -10.53
C VAL A 124 2.26 2.88 -9.33
N TYR A 125 2.46 4.20 -9.32
CA TYR A 125 1.96 5.07 -8.27
C TYR A 125 0.59 5.68 -8.63
N PHE A 126 -0.38 5.49 -7.74
CA PHE A 126 -1.68 6.14 -7.82
C PHE A 126 -1.66 7.48 -7.08
N ALA A 127 -1.14 8.49 -7.76
CA ALA A 127 -1.09 9.85 -7.24
C ALA A 127 -2.48 10.43 -7.00
N VAL A 128 -2.60 11.21 -5.93
CA VAL A 128 -3.83 11.91 -5.57
C VAL A 128 -3.53 13.40 -5.65
N PRO A 129 -4.16 14.15 -6.57
CA PRO A 129 -3.92 15.58 -6.68
C PRO A 129 -4.46 16.31 -5.45
N SER A 130 -3.87 17.46 -5.12
CA SER A 130 -4.17 18.25 -3.93
C SER A 130 -5.67 18.54 -3.75
N VAL A 131 -6.39 18.85 -4.85
CA VAL A 131 -7.84 19.09 -4.83
C VAL A 131 -8.65 17.89 -4.31
N ILE A 132 -8.22 16.67 -4.62
CA ILE A 132 -8.86 15.44 -4.11
C ILE A 132 -8.37 15.15 -2.70
N ARG A 133 -7.12 15.47 -2.39
CA ARG A 133 -6.53 15.28 -1.05
C ARG A 133 -7.30 16.05 0.03
N GLU A 134 -7.72 17.28 -0.23
CA GLU A 134 -8.56 18.04 0.71
C GLU A 134 -9.90 17.32 0.99
N ALA A 135 -10.54 16.78 -0.05
CA ALA A 135 -11.78 16.03 0.12
C ALA A 135 -11.55 14.74 0.93
N MET A 136 -10.46 14.01 0.65
CA MET A 136 -10.07 12.80 1.41
C MET A 136 -9.77 13.12 2.87
N LEU A 137 -9.12 14.25 3.15
CA LEU A 137 -8.83 14.73 4.49
C LEU A 137 -10.12 15.05 5.26
N ARG A 138 -11.05 15.78 4.65
CA ARG A 138 -12.37 16.07 5.26
C ARG A 138 -13.15 14.77 5.53
N GLN A 139 -13.11 13.83 4.59
CA GLN A 139 -13.73 12.53 4.78
C GLN A 139 -13.08 11.75 5.92
N TYR A 140 -11.75 11.74 6.01
CA TYR A 140 -11.02 11.13 7.11
C TYR A 140 -11.43 11.74 8.45
N LEU A 141 -11.49 13.07 8.57
CA LEU A 141 -11.93 13.72 9.81
C LEU A 141 -13.36 13.34 10.21
N SER A 142 -14.26 13.19 9.25
CA SER A 142 -15.66 12.81 9.53
C SER A 142 -15.80 11.36 10.01
N ASN A 143 -14.87 10.49 9.63
CA ASN A 143 -14.88 9.08 9.98
C ASN A 143 -13.45 8.53 9.94
N PRO A 144 -12.65 8.81 10.99
CA PRO A 144 -11.23 8.53 10.98
C PRO A 144 -11.02 7.02 10.94
N ARG A 145 -10.14 6.59 10.04
CA ARG A 145 -9.77 5.18 9.90
C ARG A 145 -8.37 4.96 10.43
N PRO A 146 -8.11 3.87 11.15
CA PRO A 146 -6.77 3.50 11.56
C PRO A 146 -5.79 3.47 10.37
N VAL A 147 -4.68 4.18 10.52
CA VAL A 147 -3.54 4.21 9.58
C VAL A 147 -2.25 3.99 10.36
N LEU A 148 -1.19 3.57 9.67
CA LEU A 148 0.14 3.52 10.27
C LEU A 148 0.75 4.92 10.31
N TRP A 149 1.16 5.35 11.49
CA TRP A 149 1.64 6.70 11.76
C TRP A 149 3.16 6.78 11.81
N ARG A 150 3.87 5.69 12.15
CA ARG A 150 5.35 5.64 12.21
C ARG A 150 5.95 6.82 12.98
N GLY A 151 5.33 7.20 14.09
CA GLY A 151 5.76 8.31 14.95
C GLY A 151 5.45 9.72 14.41
N ILE A 152 4.72 9.87 13.30
CA ILE A 152 4.31 11.17 12.76
C ILE A 152 3.23 11.83 13.62
N PHE A 153 2.41 11.04 14.30
CA PHE A 153 1.38 11.57 15.19
C PHE A 153 1.98 12.00 16.53
N ASN A 154 1.71 13.25 16.90
CA ASN A 154 1.93 13.79 18.22
C ASN A 154 0.83 14.81 18.56
N ILE A 155 0.59 15.07 19.84
CA ILE A 155 -0.31 16.13 20.30
C ILE A 155 0.57 17.28 20.81
N GLU A 156 0.43 18.46 20.20
CA GLU A 156 1.17 19.66 20.63
C GLU A 156 0.52 20.33 21.86
N PRO A 157 1.26 21.13 22.65
CA PRO A 157 0.70 21.81 23.81
C PRO A 157 -0.52 22.69 23.43
N GLY A 158 -1.67 22.39 24.02
CA GLY A 158 -2.93 23.11 23.77
C GLY A 158 -3.74 22.60 22.58
N GLU A 159 -3.26 21.59 21.87
CA GLU A 159 -3.95 20.97 20.73
C GLU A 159 -4.95 19.90 21.21
N SER A 160 -6.15 19.87 20.61
CA SER A 160 -7.09 18.75 20.76
C SER A 160 -6.62 17.51 19.98
N VAL A 161 -7.19 16.34 20.27
CA VAL A 161 -6.87 15.11 19.53
C VAL A 161 -7.25 15.24 18.05
N GLU A 162 -8.37 15.90 17.76
CA GLU A 162 -8.88 16.13 16.41
C GLU A 162 -7.94 17.05 15.62
N GLU A 163 -7.47 18.14 16.23
CA GLU A 163 -6.49 19.06 15.61
C GLU A 163 -5.16 18.33 15.36
N ALA A 164 -4.68 17.56 16.34
CA ALA A 164 -3.46 16.76 16.22
C ALA A 164 -3.56 15.72 15.10
N LEU A 165 -4.70 15.03 14.99
CA LEU A 165 -4.97 14.09 13.92
C LEU A 165 -4.95 14.78 12.56
N PHE A 166 -5.58 15.95 12.44
CA PHE A 166 -5.62 16.71 11.19
C PHE A 166 -4.23 17.13 10.74
N ARG A 167 -3.46 17.79 11.62
CA ARG A 167 -2.11 18.25 11.35
C ARG A 167 -1.20 17.08 10.98
N SER A 168 -1.21 16.03 11.81
CA SER A 168 -0.37 14.85 11.60
C SER A 168 -0.75 14.10 10.33
N TYR A 169 -2.04 13.96 10.00
CA TYR A 169 -2.48 13.23 8.79
C TYR A 169 -2.07 13.98 7.53
N ASN A 170 -2.13 15.31 7.53
CA ASN A 170 -1.58 16.11 6.44
C ASN A 170 -0.07 15.88 6.28
N ALA A 171 0.70 15.98 7.36
CA ALA A 171 2.14 15.72 7.32
C ALA A 171 2.47 14.30 6.83
N LEU A 172 1.67 13.30 7.24
CA LEU A 172 1.79 11.92 6.78
C LEU A 172 1.58 11.80 5.27
N LEU A 173 0.57 12.49 4.72
CA LEU A 173 0.28 12.49 3.30
C LEU A 173 1.43 13.15 2.50
N ASP A 174 1.94 14.30 2.95
CA ASP A 174 3.06 15.00 2.30
C ASP A 174 4.30 14.11 2.23
N LEU A 175 4.68 13.52 3.37
CA LEU A 175 5.86 12.67 3.46
C LEU A 175 5.72 11.44 2.55
N ARG A 176 4.56 10.79 2.56
CA ARG A 176 4.33 9.61 1.73
C ARG A 176 4.32 9.94 0.24
N GLU A 177 3.75 11.06 -0.16
CA GLU A 177 3.71 11.49 -1.55
C GLU A 177 5.12 11.62 -2.16
N VAL A 178 6.04 12.26 -1.43
CA VAL A 178 7.44 12.40 -1.85
C VAL A 178 8.07 11.02 -2.07
N VAL A 179 7.98 10.14 -1.06
CA VAL A 179 8.61 8.81 -1.13
C VAL A 179 7.96 7.92 -2.21
N TYR A 180 6.64 7.98 -2.38
CA TYR A 180 5.98 7.23 -3.45
C TYR A 180 6.42 7.69 -4.83
N ARG A 181 6.54 9.00 -5.05
CA ARG A 181 6.97 9.57 -6.33
C ARG A 181 8.41 9.19 -6.63
N GLU A 182 9.29 9.21 -5.63
CA GLU A 182 10.67 8.73 -5.78
C GLU A 182 10.74 7.23 -6.09
N LEU A 183 9.85 6.43 -5.49
CA LEU A 183 9.82 4.98 -5.67
C LEU A 183 9.29 4.55 -7.06
N ALA A 184 8.32 5.27 -7.59
CA ALA A 184 7.56 4.92 -8.78
C ALA A 184 8.37 4.93 -10.08
N ASP A 185 8.04 4.01 -10.99
CA ASP A 185 8.49 4.09 -12.39
C ASP A 185 7.49 4.86 -13.26
N VAL A 186 6.21 4.74 -12.91
CA VAL A 186 5.11 5.41 -13.61
C VAL A 186 4.07 5.92 -12.62
N GLU A 187 3.47 7.05 -12.96
CA GLU A 187 2.38 7.66 -12.21
C GLU A 187 1.10 7.61 -13.05
N ILE A 188 -0.01 7.22 -12.42
CA ILE A 188 -1.35 7.31 -13.00
C ILE A 188 -2.22 8.13 -12.04
N ASP A 189 -2.51 9.37 -12.42
CA ASP A 189 -3.24 10.32 -11.59
C ASP A 189 -4.71 9.92 -11.38
N TYR A 190 -5.36 10.60 -10.44
CA TYR A 190 -6.72 10.29 -10.00
C TYR A 190 -7.76 10.44 -11.12
N PHE A 191 -7.65 11.47 -11.95
CA PHE A 191 -8.66 11.74 -12.97
C PHE A 191 -8.52 10.75 -14.12
N THR A 192 -7.29 10.44 -14.53
CA THR A 192 -7.03 9.43 -15.57
C THR A 192 -7.59 8.06 -15.16
N ARG A 193 -7.23 7.55 -13.97
CA ARG A 193 -7.64 6.19 -13.57
C ARG A 193 -9.13 6.05 -13.21
N ASN A 194 -9.82 7.15 -12.93
CA ASN A 194 -11.26 7.15 -12.66
C ASN A 194 -12.08 7.57 -13.90
N ASN A 195 -11.43 7.87 -15.03
CA ASN A 195 -12.13 8.12 -16.28
C ASN A 195 -12.82 6.81 -16.74
N PRO A 196 -14.14 6.80 -17.00
CA PRO A 196 -14.86 5.63 -17.49
C PRO A 196 -14.27 5.02 -18.77
N ASP A 197 -13.63 5.85 -19.60
CA ASP A 197 -13.02 5.43 -20.86
C ASP A 197 -11.63 4.81 -20.67
N PHE A 198 -10.99 5.01 -19.52
CA PHE A 198 -9.69 4.42 -19.21
C PHE A 198 -9.85 2.92 -18.85
N LYS A 199 -9.35 2.06 -19.73
CA LYS A 199 -9.50 0.60 -19.66
C LYS A 199 -8.21 -0.07 -19.19
N ILE A 200 -8.31 -1.39 -19.06
CA ILE A 200 -7.16 -2.23 -18.66
C ILE A 200 -6.02 -2.18 -19.68
N CYS A 201 -6.33 -2.05 -20.98
CA CYS A 201 -5.32 -1.93 -22.02
C CYS A 201 -4.49 -0.65 -21.87
N ASP A 202 -5.14 0.49 -21.58
CA ASP A 202 -4.45 1.77 -21.36
C ASP A 202 -3.54 1.70 -20.13
N PHE A 203 -4.04 1.06 -19.06
CA PHE A 203 -3.26 0.81 -17.86
C PHE A 203 -2.00 -0.03 -18.17
N LEU A 204 -2.16 -1.14 -18.87
CA LEU A 204 -1.06 -2.05 -19.21
C LEU A 204 -0.05 -1.39 -20.15
N GLU A 205 -0.51 -0.58 -21.09
CA GLU A 205 0.37 0.20 -21.97
C GLU A 205 1.25 1.16 -21.16
N ILE A 206 0.65 1.91 -20.21
CA ILE A 206 1.41 2.81 -19.33
C ILE A 206 2.41 2.01 -18.48
N ALA A 207 1.97 0.92 -17.85
CA ALA A 207 2.81 0.11 -16.97
C ALA A 207 3.91 -0.67 -17.72
N ALA A 208 3.82 -0.79 -19.05
CA ALA A 208 4.85 -1.42 -19.89
C ALA A 208 5.93 -0.43 -20.38
N LYS A 209 5.71 0.89 -20.24
CA LYS A 209 6.66 1.93 -20.70
C LYS A 209 8.07 1.81 -20.10
N PRO A 210 8.26 1.46 -18.82
CA PRO A 210 9.59 1.27 -18.28
C PRO A 210 10.23 0.02 -18.91
N GLU A 211 11.30 0.20 -19.68
CA GLU A 211 12.08 -0.92 -20.23
C GLU A 211 12.90 -1.61 -19.11
N LYS A 212 12.23 -2.38 -18.24
CA LYS A 212 12.89 -3.17 -17.21
C LYS A 212 13.35 -4.51 -17.76
N ARG A 213 14.67 -4.68 -17.83
CA ARG A 213 15.31 -6.00 -18.01
C ARG A 213 15.50 -6.65 -16.65
N TYR A 214 14.60 -7.55 -16.28
CA TYR A 214 14.75 -8.38 -15.09
C TYR A 214 16.00 -9.24 -15.26
N ARG A 215 16.98 -9.07 -14.37
CA ARG A 215 18.19 -9.92 -14.35
C ARG A 215 17.92 -11.05 -13.38
N CYS A 216 17.96 -12.29 -13.86
CA CYS A 216 18.08 -13.43 -12.97
C CYS A 216 19.44 -13.34 -12.28
N VAL A 217 19.46 -13.22 -10.96
CA VAL A 217 20.70 -13.32 -10.20
C VAL A 217 21.06 -14.79 -10.16
N SER A 218 22.01 -15.20 -11.00
CA SER A 218 22.59 -16.54 -10.93
C SER A 218 23.24 -16.68 -9.55
N THR A 219 22.77 -17.63 -8.75
CA THR A 219 23.43 -18.04 -7.51
C THR A 219 24.78 -18.69 -7.80
#